data_AF-A0A850AXD2-F1
#
_entry.id   AF-A0A850AXD2-F1
#
_cell.length_a   1.000
_cell.length_b   1.000
_cell.length_c   1.000
_cell.angle_alpha   90.00
_cell.angle_beta   90.00
_cell.angle_gamma   90.00
#
_symmetry.space_group_name_H-M   'P 1'
#
loop_
_entity.id
_entity.type
_entity.pdbx_description
1 polymer ?
#
loop_
_entity_poly.entity_id
_entity_poly.type
_entity_poly.pdbx_seq_one_letter_code
_entity_poly.pdbx_strand_id
1 'polypeptide(L)'
;MRYLLDTCTTSEFARPRPNEGLVEWLRRQDEAGQSISVLAMGEVVAGIERVTDPNRRATLQNWLERDLAERFAGRIVPIDAAVARVWGALFASAAASL
;
A
#
# COMPACT_ATOMS: atom_id res chain seq x y z
N MET A 1 13.84 2.97 12.08
CA MET A 1 14.04 2.61 10.65
C MET A 1 12.90 3.19 9.84
N ARG A 2 13.08 3.38 8.52
CA ARG A 2 12.00 3.79 7.63
C ARG A 2 11.53 2.60 6.80
N TYR A 3 10.22 2.49 6.59
CA TYR A 3 9.59 1.40 5.85
C TYR A 3 8.70 1.97 4.74
N LEU A 4 8.83 1.41 3.54
CA LEU A 4 7.86 1.57 2.47
C LEU A 4 6.97 0.33 2.48
N LEU A 5 5.71 0.49 2.89
CA LEU A 5 4.77 -0.62 3.00
C LEU A 5 4.18 -0.94 1.63
N ASP A 6 4.14 -2.23 1.32
CA ASP A 6 3.50 -2.77 0.12
C ASP A 6 1.98 -2.90 0.30
N THR A 7 1.25 -3.07 -0.80
CA THR A 7 -0.21 -3.21 -0.81
C THR A 7 -0.70 -4.41 0.00
N CYS A 8 0.05 -5.51 0.01
CA CYS A 8 -0.30 -6.66 0.85
C CYS A 8 -0.32 -6.31 2.33
N THR A 9 0.55 -5.39 2.77
CA THR A 9 0.63 -4.96 4.17
C THR A 9 -0.46 -3.95 4.50
N THR A 10 -0.68 -2.97 3.62
CA THR A 10 -1.68 -1.92 3.84
C THR A 10 -3.11 -2.45 3.74
N SER A 11 -3.38 -3.37 2.80
CA SER A 11 -4.69 -4.00 2.66
C SER A 11 -5.03 -4.96 3.81
N GLU A 12 -4.04 -5.41 4.59
CA GLU A 12 -4.29 -6.25 5.77
C GLU A 12 -5.15 -5.53 6.81
N PHE A 13 -5.01 -4.21 6.94
CA PHE A 13 -5.83 -3.39 7.85
C PHE A 13 -7.33 -3.38 7.48
N ALA A 14 -7.67 -3.66 6.22
CA ALA A 14 -9.05 -3.74 5.75
C ALA A 14 -9.66 -5.14 5.89
N ARG A 15 -8.88 -6.16 6.30
CA ARG A 15 -9.37 -7.53 6.39
C ARG A 15 -10.20 -7.74 7.66
N PRO A 16 -11.30 -8.51 7.60
CA PRO A 16 -12.05 -8.89 8.79
C PRO A 16 -11.24 -9.66 9.83
N ARG A 17 -10.21 -10.40 9.37
CA ARG A 17 -9.28 -11.16 10.21
C ARG A 17 -7.85 -10.87 9.73
N PRO A 18 -7.19 -9.82 10.23
CA PRO A 18 -5.82 -9.51 9.86
C PRO A 18 -4.84 -10.50 10.50
N ASN A 19 -3.67 -10.67 9.89
CA ASN A 19 -2.57 -11.42 10.47
C ASN A 19 -2.05 -10.72 11.74
N GLU A 20 -2.23 -11.36 12.89
CA GLU A 20 -1.88 -10.79 14.19
C GLU A 20 -0.39 -10.47 14.33
N GLY A 21 0.49 -11.32 13.79
CA GLY A 21 1.94 -11.12 13.82
C GLY A 21 2.37 -9.89 13.02
N LEU A 22 1.75 -9.67 11.86
CA LEU A 22 1.99 -8.46 11.06
C LEU A 22 1.50 -7.20 11.79
N VAL A 23 0.30 -7.24 12.36
CA VAL A 23 -0.26 -6.12 13.13
C VAL A 23 0.63 -5.78 14.33
N GLU A 24 1.09 -6.78 15.07
CA GLU A 24 1.97 -6.60 16.21
C GLU A 24 3.34 -6.05 15.79
N TRP A 25 3.90 -6.55 14.68
CA TRP A 25 5.14 -6.01 14.12
C TRP A 25 5.01 -4.54 13.72
N LEU A 26 3.91 -4.17 13.06
CA LEU A 26 3.63 -2.78 12.65
C LEU A 26 3.48 -1.85 13.85
N ARG A 27 2.82 -2.31 14.93
CA ARG A 27 2.69 -1.54 16.19
C ARG A 27 4.02 -1.28 16.89
N ARG A 28 5.01 -2.16 16.70
CA ARG A 28 6.36 -1.98 17.26
C ARG A 28 7.22 -0.97 16.49
N GLN A 29 6.83 -0.63 15.26
CA GLN A 29 7.55 0.35 14.47
C GLN A 29 7.04 1.76 14.76
N ASP A 30 7.91 2.75 14.67
CA ASP A 30 7.48 4.15 14.65
C ASP A 30 6.60 4.40 13.42
N GLU A 31 5.35 4.80 13.65
CA GLU A 31 4.39 5.06 12.59
C GLU A 31 4.88 6.19 11.67
N ALA A 32 5.56 7.22 12.19
CA ALA A 32 6.08 8.32 11.37
C ALA A 32 7.18 7.86 10.40
N GLY A 33 7.83 6.73 10.70
CA GLY A 33 8.81 6.08 9.83
C GLY A 33 8.19 5.24 8.70
N GLN A 34 6.87 5.07 8.67
CA GLN A 34 6.17 4.27 7.66
C GLN A 34 5.68 5.14 6.51
N SER A 35 5.67 4.62 5.29
CA SER A 35 5.19 5.32 4.09
C SER A 35 4.59 4.31 3.13
N ILE A 36 3.78 4.76 2.18
CA ILE A 36 3.23 3.92 1.11
C ILE A 36 3.60 4.50 -0.26
N SER A 37 3.73 3.66 -1.27
CA SER A 37 3.84 4.13 -2.66
C SER A 37 2.48 4.59 -3.16
N VAL A 38 2.43 5.61 -4.03
CA VAL A 38 1.22 5.96 -4.77
C VAL A 38 0.68 4.79 -5.60
N LEU A 39 1.54 3.86 -6.04
CA LEU A 39 1.08 2.63 -6.72
C LEU A 39 0.23 1.76 -5.80
N ALA A 40 0.60 1.65 -4.52
CA ALA A 40 -0.14 0.82 -3.59
C ALA A 40 -1.59 1.33 -3.42
N MET A 41 -1.77 2.66 -3.45
CA MET A 41 -3.08 3.28 -3.49
C MET A 41 -3.86 2.90 -4.75
N GLY A 42 -3.21 2.93 -5.93
CA GLY A 42 -3.81 2.48 -7.19
C GLY A 42 -4.22 1.01 -7.18
N GLU A 43 -3.40 0.13 -6.60
CA GLU A 43 -3.70 -1.29 -6.46
C GLU A 43 -4.89 -1.54 -5.53
N VAL A 44 -4.99 -0.78 -4.43
CA VAL A 44 -6.15 -0.80 -3.53
C VAL A 44 -7.43 -0.40 -4.28
N VAL A 45 -7.41 0.73 -5.02
CA VAL A 45 -8.56 1.17 -5.83
C VAL A 45 -8.96 0.09 -6.82
N ALA A 46 -8.00 -0.48 -7.56
CA ALA A 46 -8.27 -1.55 -8.50
C ALA A 46 -8.86 -2.81 -7.80
N GLY A 47 -8.47 -3.10 -6.56
CA GLY A 47 -9.06 -4.16 -5.74
C GLY A 47 -10.51 -3.87 -5.38
N ILE A 48 -10.82 -2.63 -4.98
CA ILE A 48 -12.16 -2.16 -4.62
C ILE A 48 -13.12 -2.25 -5.82
N GLU A 49 -12.69 -1.81 -7.00
CA GLU A 49 -13.52 -1.84 -8.22
C GLU A 49 -13.93 -3.25 -8.63
N ARG A 50 -13.14 -4.27 -8.26
CA ARG A 50 -13.45 -5.69 -8.52
C ARG A 50 -14.49 -6.28 -7.55
N VAL A 51 -14.82 -5.60 -6.44
CA VAL A 51 -15.79 -6.08 -5.46
C VAL A 51 -17.21 -5.92 -6.02
N THR A 52 -17.96 -7.01 -6.14
CA THR A 52 -19.33 -6.99 -6.69
C THR A 52 -20.41 -6.59 -5.69
N ASP A 53 -20.19 -6.86 -4.39
CA ASP A 53 -21.09 -6.45 -3.32
C ASP A 53 -21.02 -4.93 -3.11
N PRO A 54 -22.11 -4.18 -3.34
CA PRO A 54 -22.10 -2.72 -3.27
C PRO A 54 -21.88 -2.19 -1.84
N ASN A 55 -22.36 -2.90 -0.82
CA ASN A 55 -22.16 -2.49 0.57
C ASN A 55 -20.69 -2.66 0.95
N ARG A 56 -20.10 -3.81 0.60
CA ARG A 56 -18.68 -4.06 0.85
C ARG A 56 -17.78 -3.08 0.09
N ARG A 57 -18.12 -2.77 -1.16
CA ARG A 57 -17.40 -1.77 -1.95
C ARG A 57 -17.44 -0.40 -1.26
N ALA A 58 -18.62 0.05 -0.83
CA ALA A 58 -18.77 1.32 -0.13
C ALA A 58 -17.98 1.36 1.20
N THR A 59 -17.96 0.26 1.96
CA THR A 59 -17.13 0.15 3.17
C THR A 59 -15.64 0.31 2.84
N LEU A 60 -15.14 -0.36 1.81
CA LEU A 60 -13.73 -0.27 1.43
C LEU A 60 -13.36 1.09 0.84
N GLN A 61 -14.28 1.74 0.12
CA GLN A 61 -14.10 3.12 -0.35
C GLN A 61 -13.98 4.09 0.83
N ASN A 62 -14.86 3.97 1.83
CA ASN A 62 -14.75 4.79 3.04
C ASN A 62 -13.44 4.53 3.80
N TRP A 63 -13.02 3.27 3.92
CA TRP A 63 -11.73 2.92 4.53
C TRP A 63 -10.54 3.52 3.76
N LEU A 64 -10.55 3.46 2.43
CA LEU A 64 -9.49 4.06 1.61
C LEU A 64 -9.37 5.57 1.88
N GLU A 65 -10.50 6.29 1.80
CA GLU A 65 -10.52 7.75 1.91
C GLU A 65 -10.26 8.25 3.33
N ARG A 66 -10.88 7.62 4.34
CA ARG A 66 -10.90 8.13 5.72
C ARG A 66 -9.87 7.50 6.63
N ASP A 67 -9.40 6.29 6.32
CA ASP A 67 -8.37 5.64 7.11
C ASP A 67 -7.03 5.64 6.37
N LEU A 68 -6.94 5.03 5.19
CA LEU A 68 -5.65 4.83 4.53
C LEU A 68 -5.04 6.16 4.05
N ALA A 69 -5.81 6.97 3.33
CA ALA A 69 -5.31 8.23 2.77
C ALA A 69 -4.99 9.26 3.87
N GLU A 70 -5.87 9.41 4.87
CA GLU A 70 -5.64 10.31 6.00
C GLU A 70 -4.42 9.87 6.84
N ARG A 71 -4.32 8.57 7.16
CA ARG A 71 -3.21 8.03 7.96
C ARG A 71 -1.86 8.28 7.32
N PHE A 72 -1.76 8.11 6.00
CA PHE A 72 -0.51 8.30 5.26
C PHE A 72 -0.38 9.69 4.63
N ALA A 73 -1.22 10.67 5.01
CA ALA A 73 -1.10 12.04 4.53
C ALA A 73 0.33 12.58 4.75
N GLY A 74 0.93 13.13 3.69
CA GLY A 74 2.33 13.59 3.71
C GLY A 74 3.39 12.48 3.66
N ARG A 75 2.98 11.20 3.62
CA ARG A 75 3.85 10.01 3.59
C ARG A 75 3.49 9.04 2.46
N ILE A 76 2.79 9.55 1.45
CA ILE A 76 2.57 8.87 0.17
C ILE A 76 3.72 9.26 -0.76
N VAL A 77 4.53 8.28 -1.17
CA VAL A 77 5.70 8.49 -2.01
C VAL A 77 5.27 8.46 -3.48
N PRO A 78 5.52 9.52 -4.27
CA PRO A 78 5.16 9.56 -5.68
C PRO A 78 6.10 8.68 -6.53
N ILE A 79 5.65 8.35 -7.73
CA ILE A 79 6.54 7.87 -8.80
C ILE A 79 6.85 9.04 -9.71
N ASP A 80 8.08 9.52 -9.61
CA ASP A 80 8.62 10.54 -10.49
C ASP A 80 9.61 9.94 -11.50
N ALA A 81 10.23 10.81 -12.32
CA ALA A 81 11.20 10.38 -13.31
C ALA A 81 12.44 9.69 -12.70
N ALA A 82 12.83 10.03 -11.47
CA ALA A 82 13.98 9.39 -10.81
C ALA A 82 13.62 7.96 -10.38
N VAL A 83 12.45 7.78 -9.76
CA VAL A 83 11.91 6.46 -9.40
C VAL A 83 11.76 5.59 -10.65
N ALA A 84 11.19 6.13 -11.73
CA ALA A 84 10.99 5.40 -12.99
C ALA A 84 12.32 4.94 -13.63
N ARG A 85 13.38 5.74 -13.55
CA ARG A 85 14.72 5.35 -14.06
C ARG A 85 15.32 4.20 -13.26
N VAL A 86 15.25 4.27 -11.93
CA VAL A 86 15.74 3.19 -11.05
C VAL A 86 14.94 1.91 -11.31
N TRP A 87 13.61 2.01 -11.40
CA TRP A 87 12.76 0.88 -11.76
C TRP A 87 13.18 0.25 -13.10
N GLY A 88 13.41 1.05 -14.14
CA GLY A 88 13.83 0.53 -15.45
C GLY A 88 15.15 -0.24 -15.40
N ALA A 89 16.13 0.25 -14.62
CA ALA A 89 17.41 -0.45 -14.42
C ALA A 89 17.23 -1.78 -13.66
N LEU A 90 16.41 -1.79 -12.60
CA LEU A 90 16.10 -3.01 -11.85
C LEU A 90 15.35 -4.04 -12.69
N PHE A 91 14.38 -3.58 -13.48
CA PHE A 91 13.60 -4.43 -14.39
C PHE A 91 14.49 -5.11 -15.43
N ALA A 92 15.39 -4.34 -16.07
CA ALA A 92 16.34 -4.90 -17.03
C ALA A 92 17.27 -5.95 -16.40
N SER A 93 17.77 -5.68 -15.19
CA SER A 93 18.63 -6.62 -14.44
C SER A 93 17.89 -7.93 -14.10
N ALA A 94 16.65 -7.84 -13.64
CA ALA A 94 15.83 -9.01 -13.32
C ALA A 94 15.50 -9.84 -14.58
N ALA A 95 15.19 -9.18 -15.70
CA ALA A 95 14.90 -9.85 -16.96
C ALA A 95 16.12 -10.57 -17.56
N ALA A 96 17.33 -10.06 -17.32
CA ALA A 96 18.58 -10.69 -17.76
C ALA A 96 18.97 -11.93 -16.92
N SER A 97 18.26 -12.17 -15.81
CA SER A 97 18.51 -13.29 -14.88
C SER A 97 17.54 -14.47 -15.07
N LEU A 98 16.68 -14.41 -16.09
CA LEU A 98 15.73 -15.45 -16.50
C LEU A 98 16.16 -16.08 -17.83
#